data_AF-C6BVY4-F1
#
_entry.id   AF-C6BVY4-F1
#
_cell.length_a   1.000
_cell.length_b   1.000
_cell.length_c   1.000
_cell.angle_alpha   90.00
_cell.angle_beta   90.00
_cell.angle_gamma   90.00
#
_symmetry.space_group_name_H-M   'P 1'
#
loop_
_entity.id
_entity.type
_entity.pdbx_description
1 polymer ?
#
loop_
_entity_poly.entity_id
_entity_poly.type
_entity_poly.pdbx_seq_one_letter_code
_entity_poly.pdbx_strand_id
1 'polypeptide(L)'
;MVFSACVQKQHSKIDEVREVVFVSTYVECPRPANPILKAVLEEKHIGSSENVDRLMFNIVELKGGLKAMNATINCYEKQAEKKVTK
;
A
#
# COMPACT_ATOMS: atom_id res chain seq x y z
N MET A 1 61.97 6.66 -0.68
CA MET A 1 61.75 5.28 -1.19
C MET A 1 60.37 5.25 -1.82
N VAL A 2 60.33 5.06 -3.14
CA VAL A 2 59.11 5.01 -3.95
C VAL A 2 58.67 3.55 -4.01
N PHE A 3 57.55 3.20 -3.39
CA PHE A 3 56.95 1.87 -3.55
C PHE A 3 55.92 1.94 -4.68
N SER A 4 56.35 1.46 -5.84
CA SER A 4 55.55 1.29 -7.05
C SER A 4 54.50 0.20 -6.85
N ALA A 5 53.27 0.48 -7.29
CA ALA A 5 52.10 -0.35 -7.12
C ALA A 5 52.08 -1.54 -8.09
N CYS A 6 51.82 -2.75 -7.57
CA CYS A 6 51.29 -3.83 -8.38
C CYS A 6 49.75 -3.70 -8.45
N VAL A 7 49.26 -3.25 -9.60
CA VAL A 7 47.85 -3.28 -9.98
C VAL A 7 47.48 -4.75 -10.24
N GLN A 8 46.90 -5.43 -9.26
CA GLN A 8 46.11 -6.61 -9.54
C GLN A 8 44.70 -6.15 -9.93
N LYS A 9 44.40 -6.26 -11.23
CA LYS A 9 43.02 -6.22 -11.74
C LYS A 9 42.25 -7.37 -11.09
N GLN A 10 41.60 -7.10 -9.97
CA GLN A 10 40.48 -7.93 -9.53
C GLN A 10 39.35 -7.67 -10.51
N HIS A 11 39.18 -8.59 -11.47
CA HIS A 11 37.89 -8.77 -12.12
C HIS A 11 36.91 -9.17 -11.03
N SER A 12 36.24 -8.18 -10.44
CA SER A 12 35.01 -8.47 -9.72
C SER A 12 34.04 -8.95 -10.78
N LYS A 13 33.82 -10.27 -10.80
CA LYS A 13 32.66 -10.86 -11.45
C LYS A 13 31.49 -10.14 -10.84
N ILE A 14 30.87 -9.29 -11.67
CA ILE A 14 29.51 -8.79 -11.59
C ILE A 14 28.79 -9.50 -10.45
N ASP A 15 28.77 -8.85 -9.28
CA ASP A 15 27.84 -9.23 -8.23
C ASP A 15 26.48 -9.04 -8.89
N GLU A 16 25.93 -10.16 -9.37
CA GLU A 16 24.54 -10.30 -9.71
C GLU A 16 23.80 -9.72 -8.51
N VAL A 17 23.32 -8.48 -8.69
CA VAL A 17 22.35 -7.88 -7.81
C VAL A 17 21.22 -8.88 -7.82
N ARG A 18 21.18 -9.73 -6.78
CA ARG A 18 20.07 -10.62 -6.52
C ARG A 18 18.93 -9.68 -6.24
N GLU A 19 18.18 -9.36 -7.30
CA GLU A 19 16.86 -8.81 -7.21
C GLU A 19 16.08 -9.84 -6.38
N VAL A 20 16.02 -9.60 -5.07
CA VAL A 20 15.11 -10.33 -4.21
C VAL A 20 13.75 -9.80 -4.59
N VAL A 21 13.20 -10.35 -5.67
CA VAL A 21 11.82 -10.13 -6.05
C VAL A 21 11.02 -10.73 -4.92
N PHE A 22 10.59 -9.87 -3.99
CA PHE A 22 9.59 -10.20 -2.99
C PHE A 22 8.28 -10.44 -3.75
N VAL A 23 8.15 -11.62 -4.36
CA VAL A 23 6.87 -12.13 -4.84
C VAL A 23 6.14 -12.61 -3.60
N SER A 24 5.67 -11.68 -2.77
CA SER A 24 4.53 -12.00 -1.91
C SER A 24 3.35 -12.18 -2.85
N THR A 25 3.21 -13.37 -3.43
CA THR A 25 1.89 -13.87 -3.79
C THR A 25 1.06 -13.77 -2.53
N TYR A 26 0.24 -12.71 -2.43
CA TYR A 26 -0.83 -12.66 -1.45
C TYR A 26 -1.59 -13.97 -1.60
N VAL A 27 -1.42 -14.89 -0.64
CA VAL A 27 -2.13 -16.18 -0.62
C VAL A 27 -3.63 -15.92 -0.53
N GLU A 28 -4.00 -14.83 0.15
CA GLU A 28 -5.34 -14.25 0.17
C GLU A 28 -5.23 -12.73 0.04
N CYS A 29 -6.09 -12.12 -0.78
CA CYS A 29 -6.18 -10.66 -0.87
C CYS A 29 -6.88 -10.08 0.36
N PRO A 30 -6.46 -8.89 0.83
CA PRO A 30 -7.06 -8.28 2.02
C PRO A 30 -8.55 -7.99 1.77
N ARG A 31 -9.39 -8.19 2.79
CA ARG A 31 -10.78 -7.73 2.72
C ARG A 31 -10.83 -6.22 2.86
N PRO A 32 -11.76 -5.54 2.16
CA PRO A 32 -11.94 -4.11 2.32
C PRO A 32 -12.35 -3.78 3.76
N ALA A 33 -11.86 -2.65 4.27
CA ALA A 33 -12.25 -2.17 5.58
C ALA A 33 -13.71 -1.71 5.56
N ASN A 34 -14.46 -2.03 6.61
CA ASN A 34 -15.82 -1.54 6.81
C ASN A 34 -15.73 -0.20 7.58
N PRO A 35 -16.08 0.93 6.97
CA PRO A 35 -16.03 2.23 7.64
C PRO A 35 -17.07 2.29 8.77
N ILE A 36 -16.70 2.86 9.91
CA ILE A 36 -17.63 3.06 11.03
C ILE A 36 -18.19 4.47 10.93
N LEU A 37 -19.47 4.60 10.60
CA LEU A 37 -20.10 5.92 10.43
C LEU A 37 -20.84 6.36 11.69
N LYS A 38 -20.73 7.65 12.01
CA LYS A 38 -21.49 8.31 13.08
C LYS A 38 -22.69 9.03 12.46
N ALA A 39 -23.89 8.70 12.95
CA ALA A 39 -25.09 9.45 12.57
C ALA A 39 -24.99 10.92 13.03
N VAL A 40 -25.60 11.80 12.25
CA VAL A 40 -25.83 13.20 12.61
C VAL A 40 -26.80 13.25 13.80
N LEU A 41 -26.63 14.22 14.69
CA LEU A 41 -27.53 14.45 15.82
C LEU A 41 -28.75 15.24 15.34
N GLU A 42 -29.94 14.63 15.43
CA GLU A 42 -31.21 15.21 14.94
C GLU A 42 -31.61 16.45 15.74
N GLU A 43 -31.25 16.49 17.01
CA GLU A 43 -31.51 17.61 17.91
C GLU A 43 -30.62 18.83 17.66
N LYS A 44 -29.63 18.73 16.76
CA LYS A 44 -28.71 19.82 16.43
C LYS A 44 -28.79 20.22 14.96
N HIS A 45 -28.60 21.51 14.69
CA HIS A 45 -28.49 22.00 13.32
C HIS A 45 -27.34 21.30 12.58
N ILE A 46 -27.48 21.06 11.27
CA ILE A 46 -26.47 20.35 10.47
C ILE A 46 -25.11 21.05 10.48
N GLY A 47 -25.12 22.39 10.56
CA GLY A 47 -23.93 23.23 10.67
C GLY A 47 -23.44 23.47 12.10
N SER A 48 -24.00 22.80 13.11
CA SER A 48 -23.44 22.82 14.47
C SER A 48 -22.05 22.17 14.48
N SER A 49 -21.18 22.61 15.38
CA SER A 49 -19.83 22.06 15.55
C SER A 49 -19.84 20.54 15.64
N GLU A 50 -20.74 19.96 16.41
CA GLU A 50 -20.81 18.53 16.66
C GLU A 50 -21.26 17.73 15.44
N ASN A 51 -22.18 18.28 14.64
CA ASN A 51 -22.59 17.65 13.40
C ASN A 51 -21.52 17.79 12.31
N VAL A 52 -20.85 18.95 12.23
CA VAL A 52 -19.69 19.14 11.36
C VAL A 52 -18.57 18.14 11.72
N ASP A 53 -18.27 17.96 13.00
CA ASP A 53 -17.24 17.01 13.46
C ASP A 53 -17.61 15.55 13.10
N ARG A 54 -18.88 15.17 13.25
CA ARG A 54 -19.38 13.84 12.85
C ARG A 54 -19.28 13.63 11.34
N LEU A 55 -19.61 14.64 10.54
CA LEU A 55 -19.48 14.60 9.09
C LEU A 55 -18.00 14.50 8.66
N MET A 56 -17.12 15.29 9.27
CA MET A 56 -15.69 15.24 9.00
C MET A 56 -15.09 13.88 9.37
N PHE A 57 -15.50 13.31 10.51
CA PHE A 57 -15.14 11.95 10.89
C PHE A 57 -15.59 10.93 9.84
N ASN A 58 -16.85 10.99 9.41
CA ASN A 58 -17.38 10.08 8.38
C ASN A 58 -16.61 10.20 7.05
N ILE A 59 -16.21 11.41 6.65
CA ILE A 59 -15.41 11.62 5.43
C ILE A 59 -14.05 10.91 5.53
N VAL A 60 -13.38 10.99 6.69
CA VAL A 60 -12.09 10.30 6.91
C VAL A 60 -12.27 8.78 6.84
N GLU A 61 -13.29 8.24 7.50
CA GLU A 61 -13.60 6.81 7.50
C GLU A 61 -13.90 6.29 6.09
N LEU A 62 -14.74 7.01 5.33
CA LEU A 62 -15.05 6.67 3.94
C LEU A 62 -13.82 6.69 3.04
N LYS A 63 -12.93 7.69 3.19
CA LYS A 63 -11.65 7.73 2.46
C LYS A 63 -10.75 6.54 2.81
N GLY A 64 -10.70 6.15 4.08
CA GLY A 64 -10.00 4.95 4.53
C GLY A 64 -10.55 3.68 3.88
N GLY A 65 -11.87 3.52 3.88
CA GLY A 65 -12.56 2.40 3.22
C GLY A 65 -12.29 2.31 1.72
N LEU A 66 -12.32 3.45 1.01
CA LEU A 66 -11.98 3.52 -0.42
C LEU A 66 -10.54 3.10 -0.70
N LYS A 67 -9.59 3.55 0.13
CA LYS A 67 -8.18 3.14 0.00
C LYS A 67 -8.01 1.63 0.19
N ALA A 68 -8.71 1.05 1.17
CA ALA A 68 -8.68 -0.39 1.40
C ALA A 68 -9.30 -1.17 0.23
N MET A 69 -10.46 -0.72 -0.30
CA MET A 69 -11.08 -1.32 -1.48
C MET A 69 -10.14 -1.31 -2.70
N ASN A 70 -9.49 -0.18 -2.98
CA ASN A 70 -8.52 -0.10 -4.08
C ASN A 70 -7.34 -1.06 -3.89
N ALA A 71 -6.83 -1.21 -2.66
CA ALA A 71 -5.78 -2.18 -2.38
C ALA A 71 -6.24 -3.63 -2.60
N THR A 72 -7.48 -3.95 -2.22
CA THR A 72 -8.09 -5.26 -2.50
C THR A 72 -8.23 -5.51 -4.00
N ILE A 73 -8.76 -4.55 -4.76
CA ILE A 73 -8.92 -4.65 -6.22
C ILE A 73 -7.57 -4.89 -6.88
N ASN A 74 -6.57 -4.06 -6.58
CA ASN A 74 -5.22 -4.18 -7.14
C ASN A 74 -4.58 -5.55 -6.83
N CYS A 75 -4.86 -6.13 -5.66
CA CYS A 75 -4.39 -7.46 -5.32
C CYS A 75 -5.00 -8.53 -6.23
N TYR A 76 -6.33 -8.48 -6.43
CA TYR A 76 -7.04 -9.43 -7.29
C TYR A 76 -6.67 -9.29 -8.76
N GLU A 77 -6.48 -8.07 -9.27
CA GLU A 77 -6.01 -7.82 -10.63
C GLU A 77 -4.64 -8.46 -10.88
N LYS A 78 -3.67 -8.24 -9.97
CA LYS A 78 -2.35 -8.87 -10.05
C LYS A 78 -2.41 -10.40 -9.97
N GLN A 79 -3.35 -10.97 -9.21
CA GLN A 79 -3.55 -12.41 -9.17
C GLN A 79 -4.12 -12.94 -10.50
N ALA A 80 -5.03 -12.21 -11.14
CA ALA A 80 -5.61 -12.57 -12.42
C ALA A 80 -4.56 -12.55 -13.54
N GLU A 81 -3.74 -11.50 -13.62
CA GLU A 81 -2.65 -11.38 -14.61
C GLU A 81 -1.66 -12.56 -14.54
N LYS A 82 -1.30 -12.99 -13.32
CA LYS A 82 -0.44 -14.16 -13.10
C LYS A 82 -1.05 -15.50 -13.52
N LYS A 83 -2.39 -15.58 -13.59
CA LYS A 83 -3.08 -16.80 -14.06
C LYS A 83 -3.14 -16.88 -15.59
N VAL A 84 -3.19 -15.74 -16.29
CA VAL A 84 -3.25 -15.69 -17.76
C VAL A 84 -1.89 -15.95 -18.41
N THR A 85 -0.80 -15.71 -17.68
CA THR A 85 0.59 -15.86 -18.17
C THR A 85 1.21 -17.25 -17.88
N LYS A 86 0.44 -18.19 -17.32
CA LYS A 86 0.84 -19.60 -17.11
C LYS A 86 0.07 -20.51 -18.04
#